data_AF-A0A7S0WYG9-F1
#
_entry.id   AF-A0A7S0WYG9-F1
#
_cell.length_a   1.000
_cell.length_b   1.000
_cell.length_c   1.000
_cell.angle_alpha   90.00
_cell.angle_beta   90.00
_cell.angle_gamma   90.00
#
_symmetry.space_group_name_H-M   'P 1'
#
loop_
_entity.id
_entity.type
_entity.pdbx_description
1 polymer ?
#
loop_
_entity_poly.entity_id
_entity_poly.type
_entity_poly.pdbx_seq_one_letter_code
_entity_poly.pdbx_strand_id
1 'polypeptide(L)'
;GEGWWHLRRQRADVLAPVLLKMEGCTNVVVMNVRFINSPFYHIVSISCSRLLLEGLFIQAPLDSKNTDGVNLLNSTHVVVRRSTVDTGDDNCAVKEGTRRVLIDHCNFRNGHGSSIGSLGEGGSFGEVRDIVMRNIVFNATVNAVRIKTWQGGRGAVTNITYEDLVLVDVTCPLLIDQFYCASSQHPSKCQNSTEAVQVSSITFQRVRGTQTSSAVGQFLCSDARPCKDIHLEDIYVKPTKRRDGLEAHMGKTRPWWLRPKGTPTNTFKCWNAKGTATNVEPPACLNENSIGHGVVSTGILSRGMSIGLTTSDKWESVVTEKRKRRAEQAESAKQREDYEKRVAKKEAATTTSASCTPFSHDQVGCKDGVFTKPEANVYPHQR
;
A
#
# COMPACT_ATOMS: atom_id res chain seq x y z
N GLY A 1 -14.60 -16.49 6.89
CA GLY A 1 -15.01 -15.21 6.28
C GLY A 1 -16.43 -15.24 5.75
N GLU A 2 -16.73 -16.15 4.82
CA GLU A 2 -17.92 -16.12 3.97
C GLU A 2 -19.27 -15.81 4.65
N GLY A 3 -19.62 -16.53 5.72
CA GLY A 3 -20.87 -16.29 6.45
C GLY A 3 -21.00 -14.85 6.96
N TRP A 4 -19.89 -14.26 7.45
CA TRP A 4 -19.87 -12.88 7.91
C TRP A 4 -20.05 -11.88 6.76
N TRP A 5 -19.40 -12.11 5.61
CA TRP A 5 -19.58 -11.24 4.45
C TRP A 5 -20.99 -11.33 3.88
N HIS A 6 -21.63 -12.50 3.96
CA HIS A 6 -23.05 -12.64 3.60
C HIS A 6 -23.95 -11.82 4.52
N LEU A 7 -23.80 -11.97 5.84
CA LEU A 7 -24.59 -11.23 6.82
C LEU A 7 -24.38 -9.72 6.71
N ARG A 8 -23.13 -9.26 6.60
CA ARG A 8 -22.79 -7.83 6.51
C ARG A 8 -23.23 -7.16 5.22
N ARG A 9 -23.50 -7.92 4.15
CA ARG A 9 -24.14 -7.40 2.93
C ARG A 9 -25.61 -7.03 3.16
N GLN A 10 -26.28 -7.71 4.08
CA GLN A 10 -27.69 -7.49 4.40
C GLN A 10 -27.87 -6.53 5.58
N ARG A 11 -26.95 -6.57 6.54
CA ARG A 11 -27.00 -5.80 7.79
C ARG A 11 -25.66 -5.12 8.08
N ALA A 12 -25.58 -3.82 7.82
CA ALA A 12 -24.35 -3.04 7.98
C ALA A 12 -23.89 -2.89 9.44
N ASP A 13 -24.80 -3.05 10.40
CA ASP A 13 -24.59 -3.01 11.84
C ASP A 13 -23.89 -4.25 12.42
N VAL A 14 -23.82 -5.35 11.63
CA VAL A 14 -23.16 -6.58 12.09
C VAL A 14 -21.65 -6.39 12.17
N LEU A 15 -21.11 -6.54 13.37
CA LEU A 15 -19.68 -6.54 13.65
C LEU A 15 -19.10 -7.94 13.41
N ALA A 16 -18.06 -8.02 12.58
CA ALA A 16 -17.32 -9.25 12.32
C ALA A 16 -15.97 -9.25 13.05
N PRO A 17 -15.50 -10.41 13.53
CA PRO A 17 -14.24 -10.49 14.26
C PRO A 17 -13.03 -10.31 13.34
N VAL A 18 -11.95 -9.77 13.90
CA VAL A 18 -10.62 -9.74 13.28
C VAL A 18 -9.94 -11.10 13.49
N LEU A 19 -9.16 -11.56 12.52
CA LEU A 19 -8.52 -12.89 12.59
C LEU A 19 -7.34 -12.95 13.57
N LEU A 20 -6.44 -11.96 13.55
CA LEU A 20 -5.38 -11.79 14.53
C LEU A 20 -5.37 -10.35 15.06
N LYS A 21 -5.59 -10.20 16.36
CA LYS A 21 -5.46 -8.93 17.08
C LYS A 21 -4.28 -9.00 18.03
N MET A 22 -3.34 -8.08 17.88
CA MET A 22 -2.24 -7.83 18.81
C MET A 22 -2.48 -6.49 19.49
N GLU A 23 -2.45 -6.47 20.82
CA GLU A 23 -2.75 -5.28 21.61
C GLU A 23 -1.74 -5.12 22.73
N GLY A 24 -1.12 -3.94 22.83
CA GLY A 24 -0.09 -3.65 23.84
C GLY A 24 1.17 -4.51 23.74
N CYS A 25 1.36 -5.24 22.64
CA CYS A 25 2.46 -6.18 22.52
C CYS A 25 3.79 -5.48 22.19
N THR A 26 4.90 -6.00 22.71
CA THR A 26 6.26 -5.55 22.39
C THR A 26 7.13 -6.74 21.99
N ASN A 27 8.03 -6.56 21.01
CA ASN A 27 8.93 -7.62 20.51
C ASN A 27 8.21 -8.84 19.97
N VAL A 28 7.25 -8.63 19.05
CA VAL A 28 6.52 -9.74 18.43
C VAL A 28 7.02 -9.98 17.01
N VAL A 29 7.20 -11.26 16.68
CA VAL A 29 7.50 -11.73 15.34
C VAL A 29 6.36 -12.64 14.88
N VAL A 30 5.74 -12.31 13.75
CA VAL A 30 4.82 -13.18 13.02
C VAL A 30 5.47 -13.48 11.68
N MET A 31 5.86 -14.73 11.47
CA MET A 31 6.67 -15.10 10.31
C MET A 31 6.15 -16.36 9.62
N ASN A 32 6.11 -16.34 8.29
CA ASN A 32 5.76 -17.49 7.44
C ASN A 32 4.37 -18.09 7.73
N VAL A 33 3.40 -17.22 8.07
CA VAL A 33 2.02 -17.62 8.37
C VAL A 33 1.09 -17.28 7.19
N ARG A 34 0.13 -18.17 6.92
CA ARG A 34 -0.96 -17.93 5.96
C ARG A 34 -2.23 -17.50 6.71
N PHE A 35 -2.80 -16.36 6.34
CA PHE A 35 -4.08 -15.86 6.85
C PHE A 35 -5.11 -15.88 5.72
N ILE A 36 -6.15 -16.69 5.85
CA ILE A 36 -7.10 -16.94 4.77
C ILE A 36 -8.52 -16.59 5.21
N ASN A 37 -9.22 -15.81 4.38
CA ASN A 37 -10.65 -15.54 4.48
C ASN A 37 -11.09 -14.96 5.83
N SER A 38 -10.42 -13.89 6.30
CA SER A 38 -10.83 -13.21 7.52
C SER A 38 -12.26 -12.65 7.42
N PRO A 39 -13.12 -12.79 8.45
CA PRO A 39 -14.43 -12.15 8.49
C PRO A 39 -14.41 -10.62 8.34
N PHE A 40 -13.32 -9.99 8.80
CA PHE A 40 -13.04 -8.56 8.75
C PHE A 40 -11.54 -8.38 8.44
N TYR A 41 -10.81 -7.53 9.16
CA TYR A 41 -9.36 -7.42 9.00
C TYR A 41 -8.65 -8.75 9.28
N HIS A 42 -7.55 -9.04 8.58
CA HIS A 42 -6.74 -10.22 8.86
C HIS A 42 -5.86 -9.98 10.09
N ILE A 43 -5.05 -8.91 10.08
CA ILE A 43 -4.16 -8.57 11.18
C ILE A 43 -4.44 -7.13 11.63
N VAL A 44 -4.60 -6.93 12.94
CA VAL A 44 -4.58 -5.59 13.55
C VAL A 44 -3.57 -5.53 14.69
N SER A 45 -2.72 -4.51 14.70
CA SER A 45 -1.91 -4.14 15.86
C SER A 45 -2.44 -2.85 16.48
N ILE A 46 -2.57 -2.84 17.80
CA ILE A 46 -3.02 -1.69 18.57
C ILE A 46 -2.00 -1.42 19.67
N SER A 47 -1.46 -0.21 19.72
CA SER A 47 -0.52 0.21 20.77
C SER A 47 0.68 -0.72 20.92
N CYS A 48 1.17 -1.27 19.81
CA CYS A 48 2.27 -2.24 19.79
C CYS A 48 3.61 -1.58 19.46
N SER A 49 4.72 -2.22 19.85
CA SER A 49 6.08 -1.73 19.57
C SER A 49 7.01 -2.86 19.13
N ARG A 50 7.92 -2.60 18.18
CA ARG A 50 8.91 -3.59 17.71
C ARG A 50 8.21 -4.85 17.18
N LEU A 51 7.43 -4.66 16.12
CA LEU A 51 6.73 -5.73 15.42
C LEU A 51 7.46 -6.09 14.13
N LEU A 52 7.65 -7.39 13.89
CA LEU A 52 8.10 -7.93 12.61
C LEU A 52 7.02 -8.85 12.05
N LEU A 53 6.46 -8.45 10.90
CA LEU A 53 5.50 -9.22 10.12
C LEU A 53 6.18 -9.62 8.81
N GLU A 54 6.59 -10.88 8.66
CA GLU A 54 7.47 -11.32 7.58
C GLU A 54 7.01 -12.60 6.89
N GLY A 55 7.16 -12.68 5.56
CA GLY A 55 6.85 -13.92 4.83
C GLY A 55 5.36 -14.30 4.90
N LEU A 56 4.48 -13.31 5.11
CA LEU A 56 3.06 -13.57 5.27
C LEU A 56 2.40 -13.81 3.92
N PHE A 57 1.42 -14.71 3.90
CA PHE A 57 0.51 -14.86 2.78
C PHE A 57 -0.91 -14.61 3.27
N ILE A 58 -1.50 -13.48 2.86
CA ILE A 58 -2.82 -13.04 3.29
C ILE A 58 -3.76 -13.06 2.08
N GLN A 59 -4.89 -13.75 2.20
CA GLN A 59 -5.82 -13.89 1.09
C GLN A 59 -7.30 -13.83 1.51
N ALA A 60 -8.11 -13.05 0.80
CA ALA A 60 -9.57 -13.11 0.82
C ALA A 60 -10.14 -12.73 -0.57
N PRO A 61 -11.40 -13.11 -0.90
CA PRO A 61 -12.02 -12.76 -2.18
C PRO A 61 -12.09 -11.25 -2.40
N LEU A 62 -11.96 -10.79 -3.65
CA LEU A 62 -11.98 -9.36 -4.01
C LEU A 62 -13.27 -8.63 -3.58
N ASP A 63 -14.40 -9.33 -3.56
CA ASP A 63 -15.71 -8.78 -3.18
C ASP A 63 -16.00 -8.84 -1.67
N SER A 64 -15.05 -9.35 -0.88
CA SER A 64 -15.14 -9.38 0.58
C SER A 64 -14.86 -8.00 1.21
N LYS A 65 -15.88 -7.40 1.83
CA LYS A 65 -15.78 -6.04 2.38
C LYS A 65 -14.95 -5.98 3.66
N ASN A 66 -14.07 -4.98 3.75
CA ASN A 66 -13.23 -4.69 4.92
C ASN A 66 -12.33 -5.87 5.33
N THR A 67 -11.79 -6.59 4.34
CA THR A 67 -10.86 -7.69 4.56
C THR A 67 -9.41 -7.25 4.48
N ASP A 68 -9.11 -6.10 5.08
CA ASP A 68 -7.78 -5.52 5.11
C ASP A 68 -6.70 -6.54 5.50
N GLY A 69 -5.52 -6.43 4.92
CA GLY A 69 -4.40 -7.32 5.23
C GLY A 69 -3.80 -7.03 6.60
N VAL A 70 -3.06 -5.91 6.70
CA VAL A 70 -2.40 -5.48 7.94
C VAL A 70 -2.90 -4.09 8.31
N ASN A 71 -3.50 -3.94 9.49
CA ASN A 71 -3.85 -2.64 10.09
C ASN A 71 -2.92 -2.33 11.26
N LEU A 72 -2.28 -1.16 11.22
CA LEU A 72 -1.40 -0.67 12.28
C LEU A 72 -2.04 0.55 12.94
N LEU A 73 -2.48 0.43 14.19
CA LEU A 73 -3.01 1.53 15.01
C LEU A 73 -2.07 1.82 16.16
N ASN A 74 -1.77 3.10 16.38
CA ASN A 74 -0.97 3.59 17.50
C ASN A 74 0.33 2.80 17.75
N SER A 75 0.94 2.27 16.68
CA SER A 75 2.05 1.32 16.79
C SER A 75 3.39 1.96 16.40
N THR A 76 4.52 1.43 16.87
CA THR A 76 5.83 2.00 16.54
C THR A 76 6.94 0.98 16.33
N HIS A 77 7.91 1.30 15.45
CA HIS A 77 8.95 0.35 15.02
C HIS A 77 8.32 -0.93 14.47
N VAL A 78 7.54 -0.78 13.41
CA VAL A 78 6.89 -1.91 12.74
C VAL A 78 7.58 -2.18 11.41
N VAL A 79 7.90 -3.43 11.14
CA VAL A 79 8.40 -3.88 9.84
C VAL A 79 7.42 -4.89 9.27
N VAL A 80 6.88 -4.59 8.10
CA VAL A 80 6.12 -5.54 7.27
C VAL A 80 6.97 -5.83 6.04
N ARG A 81 7.41 -7.07 5.85
CA ARG A 81 8.27 -7.37 4.70
C ARG A 81 8.04 -8.72 4.05
N ARG A 82 8.46 -8.84 2.78
CA ARG A 82 8.45 -10.11 2.04
C ARG A 82 7.10 -10.83 2.08
N SER A 83 6.01 -10.05 2.06
CA SER A 83 4.66 -10.57 2.27
C SER A 83 3.80 -10.37 1.03
N THR A 84 2.89 -11.31 0.79
CA THR A 84 1.89 -11.22 -0.27
C THR A 84 0.51 -11.02 0.35
N VAL A 85 -0.22 -10.01 -0.13
CA VAL A 85 -1.57 -9.70 0.35
C VAL A 85 -2.50 -9.56 -0.83
N ASP A 86 -3.58 -10.35 -0.85
CA ASP A 86 -4.59 -10.39 -1.91
C ASP A 86 -5.99 -10.37 -1.29
N THR A 87 -6.62 -9.21 -1.19
CA THR A 87 -7.86 -9.03 -0.39
C THR A 87 -8.87 -8.12 -1.10
N GLY A 88 -10.01 -7.86 -0.44
CA GLY A 88 -11.04 -6.96 -0.94
C GLY A 88 -10.93 -5.50 -0.47
N ASP A 89 -9.93 -5.17 0.36
CA ASP A 89 -9.75 -3.83 0.95
C ASP A 89 -8.24 -3.47 1.07
N ASP A 90 -7.85 -2.55 1.95
CA ASP A 90 -6.45 -2.10 2.11
C ASP A 90 -5.50 -3.30 2.33
N ASN A 91 -4.46 -3.44 1.49
CA ASN A 91 -3.45 -4.48 1.66
C ASN A 91 -2.63 -4.22 2.93
N CYS A 92 -2.33 -2.94 3.19
CA CYS A 92 -1.80 -2.46 4.46
C CYS A 92 -2.39 -1.09 4.77
N ALA A 93 -2.79 -0.85 6.02
CA ALA A 93 -3.33 0.41 6.49
C ALA A 93 -2.56 0.90 7.73
N VAL A 94 -1.97 2.09 7.64
CA VAL A 94 -1.28 2.79 8.73
C VAL A 94 -2.24 3.84 9.28
N LYS A 95 -2.70 3.66 10.50
CA LYS A 95 -3.69 4.53 11.16
C LYS A 95 -3.03 5.44 12.20
N GLU A 96 -3.85 6.32 12.75
CA GLU A 96 -3.53 7.33 13.76
C GLU A 96 -2.63 6.79 14.90
N GLY A 97 -1.69 7.63 15.34
CA GLY A 97 -0.72 7.35 16.40
C GLY A 97 0.49 6.52 15.93
N THR A 98 0.49 6.03 14.69
CA THR A 98 1.52 5.11 14.19
C THR A 98 2.74 5.86 13.64
N ARG A 99 3.95 5.40 14.02
CA ARG A 99 5.20 6.02 13.56
C ARG A 99 6.37 5.05 13.43
N ARG A 100 7.35 5.36 12.57
CA ARG A 100 8.55 4.52 12.34
C ARG A 100 8.14 3.15 11.82
N VAL A 101 7.60 3.13 10.60
CA VAL A 101 7.13 1.91 9.93
C VAL A 101 7.89 1.72 8.63
N LEU A 102 8.34 0.48 8.38
CA LEU A 102 8.90 0.05 7.12
C LEU A 102 8.01 -1.03 6.50
N ILE A 103 7.53 -0.78 5.29
CA ILE A 103 6.84 -1.79 4.45
C ILE A 103 7.75 -2.08 3.26
N ASP A 104 8.26 -3.29 3.13
CA ASP A 104 9.42 -3.56 2.25
C ASP A 104 9.31 -4.92 1.53
N HIS A 105 9.60 -4.94 0.22
CA HIS A 105 9.58 -6.17 -0.58
C HIS A 105 8.24 -6.93 -0.56
N CYS A 106 7.12 -6.20 -0.64
CA CYS A 106 5.79 -6.81 -0.61
C CYS A 106 5.18 -6.95 -2.00
N ASN A 107 4.26 -7.91 -2.15
CA ASN A 107 3.44 -8.09 -3.35
C ASN A 107 1.96 -7.90 -2.97
N PHE A 108 1.41 -6.76 -3.34
CA PHE A 108 0.03 -6.40 -3.07
C PHE A 108 -0.80 -6.60 -4.33
N ARG A 109 -1.79 -7.48 -4.22
CA ARG A 109 -2.70 -7.88 -5.29
C ARG A 109 -4.11 -7.49 -4.89
N ASN A 110 -4.95 -7.14 -5.88
CA ASN A 110 -6.33 -6.73 -5.63
C ASN A 110 -6.44 -5.71 -4.47
N GLY A 111 -7.62 -5.50 -3.89
CA GLY A 111 -7.77 -4.62 -2.74
C GLY A 111 -7.47 -3.15 -3.03
N HIS A 112 -7.29 -2.36 -1.98
CA HIS A 112 -7.25 -0.89 -2.07
C HIS A 112 -5.85 -0.29 -2.09
N GLY A 113 -4.80 -1.11 -2.02
CA GLY A 113 -3.40 -0.68 -1.94
C GLY A 113 -2.92 -0.48 -0.51
N SER A 114 -1.86 0.32 -0.36
CA SER A 114 -1.34 0.72 0.93
C SER A 114 -1.87 2.10 1.31
N SER A 115 -2.59 2.18 2.42
CA SER A 115 -3.23 3.42 2.88
C SER A 115 -2.59 3.96 4.15
N ILE A 116 -2.35 5.26 4.21
CA ILE A 116 -2.29 6.02 5.46
C ILE A 116 -3.70 6.56 5.72
N GLY A 117 -4.26 6.18 6.85
CA GLY A 117 -5.57 6.60 7.31
C GLY A 117 -6.69 5.58 7.13
N SER A 118 -7.96 5.97 7.31
CA SER A 118 -8.40 7.33 7.56
C SER A 118 -7.88 7.92 8.87
N LEU A 119 -7.63 9.23 8.88
CA LEU A 119 -7.26 10.00 10.07
C LEU A 119 -8.24 11.16 10.31
N GLY A 120 -8.47 11.51 11.57
CA GLY A 120 -9.21 12.69 11.98
C GLY A 120 -10.73 12.52 11.98
N GLU A 121 -11.22 11.27 12.06
CA GLU A 121 -12.66 11.00 12.07
C GLU A 121 -13.35 11.76 13.21
N GLY A 122 -14.46 12.42 12.91
CA GLY A 122 -15.21 13.20 13.90
C GLY A 122 -14.43 14.40 14.49
N GLY A 123 -13.43 14.93 13.79
CA GLY A 123 -12.60 16.04 14.28
C GLY A 123 -11.52 15.64 15.29
N SER A 124 -11.26 14.33 15.40
CA SER A 124 -10.21 13.77 16.23
C SER A 124 -8.82 14.21 15.76
N PHE A 125 -7.85 14.08 16.66
CA PHE A 125 -6.44 14.29 16.35
C PHE A 125 -5.83 12.98 15.84
N GLY A 126 -5.31 13.01 14.61
CA GLY A 126 -4.59 11.90 14.01
C GLY A 126 -3.17 12.33 13.60
N GLU A 127 -2.17 11.61 14.10
CA GLU A 127 -0.77 11.79 13.67
C GLU A 127 -0.21 10.48 13.09
N VAL A 128 0.43 10.57 11.94
CA VAL A 128 1.25 9.49 11.35
C VAL A 128 2.54 10.09 10.82
N ARG A 129 3.68 9.47 11.15
CA ARG A 129 4.98 9.95 10.67
C ARG A 129 6.06 8.91 10.54
N ASP A 130 7.10 9.23 9.78
CA ASP A 130 8.29 8.40 9.60
C ASP A 130 7.92 7.03 9.02
N ILE A 131 7.28 7.05 7.84
CA ILE A 131 6.81 5.84 7.16
C ILE A 131 7.57 5.69 5.85
N VAL A 132 8.14 4.51 5.62
CA VAL A 132 8.78 4.15 4.37
C VAL A 132 8.06 2.94 3.79
N MET A 133 7.61 3.05 2.56
CA MET A 133 7.02 1.94 1.80
C MET A 133 7.81 1.77 0.51
N ARG A 134 8.49 0.62 0.37
CA ARG A 134 9.46 0.44 -0.70
C ARG A 134 9.54 -0.96 -1.29
N ASN A 135 10.03 -1.05 -2.52
CA ASN A 135 10.18 -2.31 -3.23
C ASN A 135 8.86 -3.09 -3.31
N ILE A 136 7.75 -2.40 -3.62
CA ILE A 136 6.41 -2.99 -3.59
C ILE A 136 5.87 -3.14 -5.01
N VAL A 137 5.34 -4.32 -5.30
CA VAL A 137 4.55 -4.56 -6.52
C VAL A 137 3.08 -4.40 -6.17
N PHE A 138 2.37 -3.55 -6.91
CA PHE A 138 0.93 -3.38 -6.84
C PHE A 138 0.30 -3.94 -8.11
N ASN A 139 -0.56 -4.94 -7.98
CA ASN A 139 -1.21 -5.64 -9.09
C ASN A 139 -2.73 -5.60 -8.96
N ALA A 140 -3.39 -4.93 -9.91
CA ALA A 140 -4.84 -4.78 -9.99
C ALA A 140 -5.47 -4.17 -8.72
N THR A 141 -4.70 -3.44 -7.92
CA THR A 141 -5.18 -2.71 -6.75
C THR A 141 -5.92 -1.45 -7.18
N VAL A 142 -6.77 -0.91 -6.30
CA VAL A 142 -7.48 0.34 -6.57
C VAL A 142 -6.53 1.52 -6.54
N ASN A 143 -5.69 1.61 -5.51
CA ASN A 143 -4.59 2.57 -5.46
C ASN A 143 -3.30 1.79 -5.27
N ALA A 144 -2.16 2.38 -5.60
CA ALA A 144 -0.91 1.87 -5.08
C ALA A 144 -0.77 2.38 -3.66
N VAL A 145 -0.70 3.71 -3.53
CA VAL A 145 -0.49 4.38 -2.26
C VAL A 145 -1.50 5.49 -2.09
N ARG A 146 -2.07 5.57 -0.89
CA ARG A 146 -3.18 6.47 -0.57
C ARG A 146 -3.00 7.13 0.79
N ILE A 147 -3.23 8.43 0.88
CA ILE A 147 -3.42 9.15 2.16
C ILE A 147 -4.88 9.61 2.19
N LYS A 148 -5.63 9.22 3.22
CA LYS A 148 -7.04 9.61 3.41
C LYS A 148 -7.22 10.28 4.77
N THR A 149 -7.72 11.50 4.80
CA THR A 149 -8.01 12.22 6.05
C THR A 149 -9.40 12.84 5.99
N TRP A 150 -10.12 12.79 7.10
CA TRP A 150 -11.46 13.34 7.20
C TRP A 150 -11.45 14.87 7.20
N GLN A 151 -12.45 15.48 6.56
CA GLN A 151 -12.71 16.91 6.72
C GLN A 151 -13.01 17.21 8.20
N GLY A 152 -12.46 18.31 8.71
CA GLY A 152 -12.56 18.69 10.12
C GLY A 152 -11.59 17.99 11.05
N GLY A 153 -10.86 16.97 10.57
CA GLY A 153 -9.81 16.30 11.32
C GLY A 153 -8.67 17.23 11.71
N ARG A 154 -7.88 16.85 12.72
CA ARG A 154 -6.72 17.61 13.20
C ARG A 154 -5.48 16.72 13.28
N GLY A 155 -4.30 17.33 13.37
CA GLY A 155 -3.03 16.62 13.47
C GLY A 155 -2.21 16.68 12.19
N ALA A 156 -1.38 15.67 11.93
CA ALA A 156 -0.42 15.70 10.83
C ALA A 156 -0.11 14.32 10.23
N VAL A 157 0.11 14.30 8.92
CA VAL A 157 0.78 13.20 8.21
C VAL A 157 2.08 13.76 7.63
N THR A 158 3.22 13.31 8.14
CA THR A 158 4.52 13.90 7.78
C THR A 158 5.63 12.87 7.60
N ASN A 159 6.63 13.20 6.78
CA ASN A 159 7.79 12.37 6.52
C ASN A 159 7.41 10.95 6.04
N ILE A 160 6.76 10.91 4.88
CA ILE A 160 6.31 9.67 4.23
C ILE A 160 7.08 9.49 2.94
N THR A 161 7.70 8.32 2.76
CA THR A 161 8.42 7.98 1.53
C THR A 161 7.81 6.74 0.88
N TYR A 162 7.47 6.89 -0.39
CA TYR A 162 7.05 5.82 -1.28
C TYR A 162 8.12 5.67 -2.37
N GLU A 163 8.90 4.59 -2.34
CA GLU A 163 10.03 4.42 -3.26
C GLU A 163 10.05 3.05 -3.95
N ASP A 164 10.53 2.97 -5.18
CA ASP A 164 10.67 1.71 -5.93
C ASP A 164 9.35 0.92 -6.04
N LEU A 165 8.32 1.57 -6.60
CA LEU A 165 7.01 0.97 -6.78
C LEU A 165 6.81 0.47 -8.22
N VAL A 166 6.34 -0.77 -8.36
CA VAL A 166 5.97 -1.36 -9.65
C VAL A 166 4.46 -1.53 -9.74
N LEU A 167 3.85 -0.94 -10.76
CA LEU A 167 2.41 -0.87 -10.93
C LEU A 167 1.95 -1.74 -12.10
N VAL A 168 0.99 -2.63 -11.86
CA VAL A 168 0.35 -3.45 -12.88
C VAL A 168 -1.15 -3.23 -12.80
N ASP A 169 -1.72 -2.56 -13.80
CA ASP A 169 -3.16 -2.31 -13.94
C ASP A 169 -3.82 -1.65 -12.71
N VAL A 170 -3.10 -0.77 -12.02
CA VAL A 170 -3.60 -0.08 -10.82
C VAL A 170 -4.62 1.00 -11.22
N THR A 171 -5.75 1.12 -10.53
CA THR A 171 -6.78 2.07 -10.94
C THR A 171 -6.29 3.52 -10.83
N CYS A 172 -6.05 4.05 -9.62
CA CYS A 172 -5.53 5.39 -9.36
C CYS A 172 -4.27 5.29 -8.49
N PRO A 173 -3.06 5.24 -9.09
CA PRO A 173 -1.85 4.88 -8.37
C PRO A 173 -1.54 5.71 -7.12
N LEU A 174 -1.51 7.04 -7.25
CA LEU A 174 -1.10 7.95 -6.18
C LEU A 174 -2.30 8.79 -5.74
N LEU A 175 -2.74 8.67 -4.49
CA LEU A 175 -3.90 9.41 -4.00
C LEU A 175 -3.59 10.11 -2.67
N ILE A 176 -3.84 11.41 -2.60
CA ILE A 176 -3.99 12.15 -1.35
C ILE A 176 -5.39 12.74 -1.37
N ASP A 177 -6.19 12.40 -0.37
CA ASP A 177 -7.58 12.82 -0.24
C ASP A 177 -7.82 13.37 1.17
N GLN A 178 -7.77 14.69 1.32
CA GLN A 178 -8.13 15.39 2.55
C GLN A 178 -9.64 15.65 2.66
N PHE A 179 -10.43 15.21 1.67
CA PHE A 179 -11.88 15.34 1.65
C PHE A 179 -12.56 13.99 1.94
N TYR A 180 -11.83 13.06 2.56
CA TYR A 180 -12.37 11.73 2.82
C TYR A 180 -13.62 11.84 3.68
N CYS A 181 -14.70 11.26 3.18
CA CYS A 181 -15.95 11.16 3.90
C CYS A 181 -16.65 9.88 3.49
N ALA A 182 -17.31 9.21 4.44
CA ALA A 182 -18.19 8.08 4.15
C ALA A 182 -19.50 8.54 3.50
N SER A 183 -19.43 9.28 2.39
CA SER A 183 -20.58 9.90 1.70
C SER A 183 -21.64 8.89 1.26
N SER A 184 -21.27 7.65 0.99
CA SER A 184 -22.22 6.56 0.70
C SER A 184 -22.98 6.06 1.93
N GLN A 185 -22.50 6.36 3.14
CA GLN A 185 -23.10 5.93 4.41
C GLN A 185 -23.75 7.12 5.13
N HIS A 186 -23.17 8.31 5.05
CA HIS A 186 -23.64 9.53 5.71
C HIS A 186 -23.33 10.81 4.90
N PRO A 187 -24.05 11.09 3.79
CA PRO A 187 -23.83 12.28 2.97
C PRO A 187 -23.94 13.59 3.77
N SER A 188 -24.85 13.65 4.75
CA SER A 188 -25.07 14.82 5.62
C SER A 188 -23.91 15.10 6.59
N LYS A 189 -22.99 14.14 6.78
CA LYS A 189 -21.79 14.28 7.61
C LYS A 189 -20.57 14.79 6.82
N CYS A 190 -20.66 14.89 5.50
CA CYS A 190 -19.60 15.45 4.66
C CYS A 190 -19.75 16.97 4.57
N GLN A 191 -19.62 17.64 5.70
CA GLN A 191 -19.69 19.10 5.77
C GLN A 191 -18.32 19.70 5.49
N ASN A 192 -18.32 20.82 4.76
CA ASN A 192 -17.11 21.62 4.65
C ASN A 192 -16.65 22.06 6.04
N SER A 193 -15.35 21.95 6.26
CA SER A 193 -14.72 22.36 7.50
C SER A 193 -13.45 23.13 7.19
N THR A 194 -13.15 24.11 8.05
CA THR A 194 -11.92 24.90 8.01
C THR A 194 -10.78 24.23 8.77
N GLU A 195 -11.00 23.05 9.36
CA GLU A 195 -9.95 22.21 9.94
C GLU A 195 -9.67 21.01 9.05
N ALA A 196 -8.41 20.60 9.00
CA ALA A 196 -7.96 19.40 8.30
C ALA A 196 -6.63 18.91 8.89
N VAL A 197 -6.35 17.62 8.75
CA VAL A 197 -5.04 17.04 9.08
C VAL A 197 -4.00 17.62 8.13
N GLN A 198 -2.92 18.23 8.63
CA GLN A 198 -1.86 18.77 7.77
C GLN A 198 -1.09 17.63 7.09
N VAL A 199 -1.05 17.60 5.76
CA VAL A 199 -0.21 16.67 5.00
C VAL A 199 1.03 17.41 4.52
N SER A 200 2.22 16.91 4.83
CA SER A 200 3.48 17.55 4.42
C SER A 200 4.62 16.55 4.24
N SER A 201 5.64 16.92 3.47
CA SER A 201 6.88 16.13 3.32
C SER A 201 6.60 14.70 2.86
N ILE A 202 5.94 14.60 1.71
CA ILE A 202 5.56 13.33 1.08
C ILE A 202 6.40 13.14 -0.17
N THR A 203 7.19 12.07 -0.21
CA THR A 203 8.06 11.76 -1.33
C THR A 203 7.54 10.54 -2.07
N PHE A 204 7.37 10.66 -3.38
CA PHE A 204 7.17 9.55 -4.30
C PHE A 204 8.36 9.50 -5.24
N GLN A 205 9.07 8.36 -5.25
CA GLN A 205 10.31 8.22 -5.98
C GLN A 205 10.37 6.89 -6.74
N ARG A 206 10.84 6.91 -7.99
CA ARG A 206 11.03 5.69 -8.82
C ARG A 206 9.76 4.83 -8.92
N VAL A 207 8.64 5.46 -9.27
CA VAL A 207 7.35 4.77 -9.49
C VAL A 207 7.18 4.47 -10.97
N ARG A 208 6.94 3.21 -11.34
CA ARG A 208 6.79 2.83 -12.75
C ARG A 208 5.71 1.79 -12.98
N GLY A 209 5.09 1.84 -14.15
CA GLY A 209 4.21 0.76 -14.61
C GLY A 209 2.96 1.26 -15.32
N THR A 210 1.84 0.63 -15.01
CA THR A 210 0.57 0.81 -15.73
C THR A 210 -0.59 1.14 -14.82
N GLN A 211 -1.54 1.92 -15.35
CA GLN A 211 -2.76 2.32 -14.66
C GLN A 211 -4.01 2.15 -15.53
N THR A 212 -5.19 2.05 -14.91
CA THR A 212 -6.48 1.83 -15.63
C THR A 212 -7.51 2.97 -15.49
N SER A 213 -7.21 4.06 -14.78
CA SER A 213 -8.12 5.22 -14.63
C SER A 213 -7.70 6.48 -15.42
N SER A 214 -8.42 7.57 -15.18
CA SER A 214 -8.17 8.88 -15.77
C SER A 214 -7.14 9.73 -15.02
N ALA A 215 -6.41 9.19 -14.03
CA ALA A 215 -5.30 9.91 -13.42
C ALA A 215 -4.21 8.97 -12.89
N VAL A 216 -2.95 9.35 -13.08
CA VAL A 216 -1.78 8.74 -12.45
C VAL A 216 -1.71 9.13 -10.97
N GLY A 217 -2.01 10.39 -10.68
CA GLY A 217 -2.05 10.92 -9.32
C GLY A 217 -3.20 11.91 -9.11
N GLN A 218 -3.81 11.86 -7.94
CA GLN A 218 -4.82 12.82 -7.49
C GLN A 218 -4.43 13.33 -6.10
N PHE A 219 -4.13 14.62 -5.99
CA PHE A 219 -3.79 15.28 -4.73
C PHE A 219 -4.86 16.31 -4.43
N LEU A 220 -5.82 15.93 -3.60
CA LEU A 220 -7.00 16.70 -3.25
C LEU A 220 -6.82 17.23 -1.83
N CYS A 221 -6.31 18.46 -1.73
CA CYS A 221 -5.92 19.05 -0.46
C CYS A 221 -6.84 20.20 -0.04
N SER A 222 -7.12 20.33 1.26
CA SER A 222 -7.98 21.38 1.81
C SER A 222 -7.38 22.76 1.58
N ASP A 223 -8.23 23.76 1.30
CA ASP A 223 -7.81 25.17 1.26
C ASP A 223 -7.26 25.65 2.61
N ALA A 224 -7.83 25.15 3.71
CA ALA A 224 -7.43 25.56 5.06
C ALA A 224 -6.07 24.96 5.49
N ARG A 225 -5.75 23.76 4.99
CA ARG A 225 -4.46 23.08 5.24
C ARG A 225 -3.92 22.45 3.95
N PRO A 226 -3.42 23.27 3.01
CA PRO A 226 -2.85 22.80 1.75
C PRO A 226 -1.75 21.77 1.98
N CYS A 227 -1.60 20.81 1.08
CA CYS A 227 -0.49 19.87 1.12
C CYS A 227 0.81 20.60 0.77
N LYS A 228 1.86 20.37 1.55
CA LYS A 228 3.17 21.03 1.41
C LYS A 228 4.27 20.01 1.15
N ASP A 229 5.34 20.43 0.48
CA ASP A 229 6.55 19.63 0.30
C ASP A 229 6.24 18.23 -0.27
N ILE A 230 5.40 18.20 -1.32
CA ILE A 230 5.12 16.99 -2.08
C ILE A 230 6.18 16.85 -3.17
N HIS A 231 6.99 15.80 -3.10
CA HIS A 231 8.08 15.57 -4.02
C HIS A 231 7.78 14.37 -4.92
N LEU A 232 7.82 14.59 -6.23
CA LEU A 232 7.74 13.55 -7.26
C LEU A 232 9.07 13.46 -8.00
N GLU A 233 9.65 12.27 -8.04
CA GLU A 233 10.89 12.02 -8.78
C GLU A 233 10.84 10.67 -9.50
N ASP A 234 11.22 10.67 -10.78
CA ASP A 234 11.28 9.47 -11.62
C ASP A 234 9.96 8.68 -11.64
N ILE A 235 8.88 9.35 -12.01
CA ILE A 235 7.53 8.77 -12.11
C ILE A 235 7.24 8.47 -13.57
N TYR A 236 7.05 7.19 -13.93
CA TYR A 236 6.81 6.74 -15.29
C TYR A 236 5.62 5.78 -15.35
N VAL A 237 4.42 6.34 -15.44
CA VAL A 237 3.17 5.56 -15.45
C VAL A 237 2.41 5.79 -16.75
N LYS A 238 2.00 4.70 -17.39
CA LYS A 238 1.28 4.74 -18.67
C LYS A 238 -0.11 4.13 -18.50
N PRO A 239 -1.11 4.57 -19.29
CA PRO A 239 -2.37 3.88 -19.31
C PRO A 239 -2.16 2.45 -19.83
N THR A 240 -2.86 1.50 -19.25
CA THR A 240 -2.96 0.14 -19.81
C THR A 240 -3.61 0.26 -21.19
N LYS A 241 -2.96 -0.30 -22.22
CA LYS A 241 -3.60 -0.48 -23.53
C LYS A 241 -4.80 -1.38 -23.29
N ARG A 242 -6.02 -0.88 -23.50
CA ARG A 242 -7.27 -1.63 -23.31
C ARG A 242 -7.08 -3.05 -23.81
N ARG A 243 -7.08 -4.03 -22.89
CA ARG A 243 -7.42 -5.40 -23.28
C ARG A 243 -8.93 -5.39 -23.37
N ASP A 244 -9.45 -5.28 -24.59
CA ASP A 244 -10.90 -5.28 -24.90
C ASP A 244 -11.66 -6.52 -24.38
N GLY A 245 -10.99 -7.47 -23.69
CA GLY A 245 -11.60 -8.60 -22.97
C GLY A 245 -11.55 -8.52 -21.43
N LEU A 246 -10.68 -7.70 -20.82
CA LEU A 246 -10.55 -7.67 -19.35
C LEU A 246 -11.66 -6.81 -18.71
N GLU A 247 -12.15 -5.77 -19.39
CA GLU A 247 -13.36 -5.03 -18.99
C GLU A 247 -14.62 -5.92 -19.02
N ALA A 248 -14.71 -6.91 -19.92
CA ALA A 248 -15.86 -7.78 -20.03
C ALA A 248 -15.96 -8.82 -18.91
N HIS A 249 -14.82 -9.29 -18.38
CA HIS A 249 -14.76 -10.22 -17.23
C HIS A 249 -14.63 -9.49 -15.87
N MET A 250 -13.88 -8.39 -15.79
CA MET A 250 -13.68 -7.62 -14.54
C MET A 250 -14.73 -6.53 -14.31
N GLY A 251 -15.40 -6.05 -15.35
CA GLY A 251 -16.48 -5.06 -15.25
C GLY A 251 -17.75 -5.61 -14.59
N LYS A 252 -17.91 -6.94 -14.53
CA LYS A 252 -19.04 -7.59 -13.81
C LYS A 252 -18.70 -7.97 -12.36
N THR A 253 -17.43 -8.23 -12.05
CA THR A 253 -16.98 -8.68 -10.70
C THR A 253 -16.47 -7.56 -9.81
N ARG A 254 -16.08 -6.40 -10.38
CA ARG A 254 -15.75 -5.22 -9.57
C ARG A 254 -17.01 -4.52 -9.06
N PRO A 255 -17.09 -4.21 -7.75
CA PRO A 255 -18.10 -3.31 -7.24
C PRO A 255 -18.15 -2.02 -8.05
N TRP A 256 -19.34 -1.45 -8.23
CA TRP A 256 -19.56 -0.33 -9.14
C TRP A 256 -18.69 0.91 -8.84
N TRP A 257 -18.23 1.07 -7.59
CA TRP A 257 -17.30 2.13 -7.18
C TRP A 257 -15.84 1.90 -7.59
N LEU A 258 -15.48 0.70 -8.07
CA LEU A 258 -14.13 0.35 -8.57
C LEU A 258 -14.03 0.28 -10.10
N ARG A 259 -15.12 0.60 -10.80
CA ARG A 259 -15.15 0.61 -12.27
C ARG A 259 -14.57 1.93 -12.78
N PRO A 260 -13.64 1.91 -13.75
CA PRO A 260 -13.16 3.14 -14.39
C PRO A 260 -14.34 3.89 -15.00
N LYS A 261 -14.48 5.18 -14.69
CA LYS A 261 -15.43 6.08 -15.36
C LYS A 261 -14.65 6.93 -16.36
N GLY A 262 -14.92 6.73 -17.66
CA GLY A 262 -14.33 7.52 -18.75
C GLY A 262 -13.02 6.96 -19.31
N THR A 263 -12.51 7.62 -20.35
CA THR A 263 -11.26 7.26 -21.01
C THR A 263 -10.06 7.55 -20.09
N PRO A 264 -9.07 6.65 -19.97
CA PRO A 264 -7.86 6.91 -19.21
C PRO A 264 -7.10 8.14 -19.75
N THR A 265 -7.28 9.30 -19.10
CA THR A 265 -6.40 10.45 -19.29
C THR A 265 -5.13 10.20 -18.49
N ASN A 266 -3.98 10.11 -19.15
CA ASN A 266 -2.70 9.95 -18.46
C ASN A 266 -2.29 11.31 -17.85
N THR A 267 -2.88 11.70 -16.73
CA THR A 267 -2.68 13.04 -16.14
C THR A 267 -2.54 13.00 -14.62
N PHE A 268 -2.03 14.07 -14.04
CA PHE A 268 -2.17 14.36 -12.61
C PHE A 268 -3.31 15.35 -12.38
N LYS A 269 -3.97 15.26 -11.22
CA LYS A 269 -4.92 16.26 -10.72
C LYS A 269 -4.45 16.75 -9.36
N CYS A 270 -4.24 18.04 -9.22
CA CYS A 270 -3.68 18.65 -8.02
C CYS A 270 -4.57 19.81 -7.62
N TRP A 271 -4.99 19.81 -6.37
CA TRP A 271 -5.80 20.84 -5.76
C TRP A 271 -5.14 21.19 -4.43
N ASN A 272 -4.65 22.42 -4.30
CA ASN A 272 -3.90 22.91 -3.12
C ASN A 272 -2.74 22.02 -2.68
N ALA A 273 -2.04 21.42 -3.64
CA ALA A 273 -0.83 20.65 -3.39
C ALA A 273 0.38 21.39 -3.96
N LYS A 274 1.39 21.60 -3.13
CA LYS A 274 2.64 22.30 -3.49
C LYS A 274 3.85 21.38 -3.31
N GLY A 275 4.83 21.53 -4.19
CA GLY A 275 6.11 20.86 -4.13
C GLY A 275 6.74 20.65 -5.50
N THR A 276 7.70 19.73 -5.62
CA THR A 276 8.54 19.55 -6.81
C THR A 276 8.12 18.34 -7.64
N ALA A 277 8.40 18.40 -8.94
CA ALA A 277 8.29 17.26 -9.84
C ALA A 277 9.50 17.22 -10.79
N THR A 278 10.29 16.15 -10.72
CA THR A 278 11.46 15.91 -11.59
C THR A 278 11.30 14.58 -12.32
N ASN A 279 11.51 14.55 -13.63
CA ASN A 279 11.39 13.33 -14.44
C ASN A 279 10.03 12.60 -14.28
N VAL A 280 8.94 13.35 -14.38
CA VAL A 280 7.57 12.82 -14.22
C VAL A 280 6.85 12.75 -15.56
N GLU A 281 6.47 11.53 -15.96
CA GLU A 281 5.65 11.22 -17.13
C GLU A 281 4.40 10.44 -16.69
N PRO A 282 3.19 11.00 -16.86
CA PRO A 282 2.88 12.29 -17.48
C PRO A 282 3.29 13.48 -16.59
N PRO A 283 3.40 14.72 -17.14
CA PRO A 283 3.73 15.89 -16.34
C PRO A 283 2.78 16.08 -15.16
N ALA A 284 3.34 16.39 -13.99
CA ALA A 284 2.57 16.64 -12.77
C ALA A 284 2.14 18.11 -12.66
N CYS A 285 1.03 18.35 -11.97
CA CYS A 285 0.45 19.67 -11.71
C CYS A 285 0.88 20.29 -10.36
N LEU A 286 2.04 19.88 -9.84
CA LEU A 286 2.61 20.48 -8.63
C LEU A 286 3.21 21.84 -9.00
N ASN A 287 2.68 22.91 -8.41
CA ASN A 287 3.19 24.26 -8.62
C ASN A 287 4.10 24.66 -7.45
N GLU A 288 5.35 25.03 -7.73
CA GLU A 288 6.23 25.67 -6.73
C GLU A 288 5.96 27.18 -6.60
N ASN A 289 5.35 27.83 -7.59
CA ASN A 289 5.21 29.29 -7.61
C ASN A 289 3.77 29.75 -7.91
N SER A 290 3.08 30.21 -6.87
CA SER A 290 2.02 31.22 -7.01
C SER A 290 2.28 32.33 -6.00
N ILE A 291 3.40 33.05 -6.20
CA ILE A 291 3.50 34.43 -5.75
C ILE A 291 2.65 35.21 -6.75
N GLY A 292 1.55 35.78 -6.29
CA GLY A 292 0.70 36.61 -7.13
C GLY A 292 1.50 37.79 -7.67
N HIS A 293 1.50 37.94 -8.99
CA HIS A 293 1.59 39.24 -9.63
C HIS A 293 0.74 39.23 -10.91
N GLY A 294 0.13 40.37 -11.16
CA GLY A 294 -1.00 40.58 -12.05
C GLY A 294 -0.75 40.27 -13.53
N VAL A 295 -1.88 40.14 -14.21
CA VAL A 295 -2.13 40.37 -15.63
C VAL A 295 -1.03 41.18 -16.33
N VAL A 296 -0.43 40.62 -17.39
CA VAL A 296 -0.08 41.37 -18.61
C VAL A 296 -0.25 40.44 -19.81
N SER A 297 -1.12 40.86 -20.73
CA SER A 297 -1.27 40.27 -22.08
C SER A 297 -0.17 40.77 -23.03
N THR A 298 -0.13 40.23 -24.26
CA THR A 298 0.82 40.45 -25.38
C THR A 298 2.01 39.50 -25.33
N GLY A 299 2.51 38.92 -26.41
CA GLY A 299 2.27 39.07 -27.83
C GLY A 299 3.40 38.29 -28.53
N ILE A 300 3.11 37.73 -29.69
CA ILE A 300 4.02 36.98 -30.56
C ILE A 300 5.34 37.74 -30.79
N LEU A 301 6.48 37.04 -30.77
CA LEU A 301 7.53 37.19 -31.78
C LEU A 301 8.55 36.03 -31.74
N SER A 302 8.73 35.45 -32.92
CA SER A 302 9.72 34.47 -33.33
C SER A 302 11.16 34.99 -33.22
N ARG A 303 12.10 34.12 -32.81
CA ARG A 303 13.42 33.96 -33.43
C ARG A 303 14.11 32.68 -32.94
N GLY A 304 14.62 31.90 -33.90
CA GLY A 304 15.17 30.58 -33.68
C GLY A 304 16.59 30.57 -33.13
N MET A 305 16.89 29.50 -32.39
CA MET A 305 18.21 28.87 -32.30
C MET A 305 17.99 27.37 -32.41
N SER A 306 18.42 26.82 -33.53
CA SER A 306 18.49 25.39 -33.82
C SER A 306 19.71 24.79 -33.15
N ILE A 307 19.49 23.97 -32.11
CA ILE A 307 20.41 22.90 -31.70
C ILE A 307 19.60 21.62 -31.74
N GLY A 308 19.71 20.90 -32.85
CA GLY A 308 19.04 19.63 -33.08
C GLY A 308 19.79 18.50 -32.39
N LEU A 309 19.21 17.97 -31.32
CA LEU A 309 19.23 16.55 -31.02
C LEU A 309 17.79 16.14 -30.79
N THR A 310 17.30 15.20 -31.59
CA THR A 310 15.90 14.81 -31.58
C THR A 310 15.58 14.04 -30.30
N THR A 311 14.33 14.10 -29.85
CA THR A 311 13.82 13.34 -28.69
C THR A 311 14.03 11.82 -28.82
N SER A 312 14.30 11.32 -30.02
CA SER A 312 14.68 9.93 -30.31
C SER A 312 16.07 9.56 -29.78
N ASP A 313 17.05 10.48 -29.89
CA ASP A 313 18.46 10.21 -29.55
C ASP A 313 18.69 10.15 -28.02
N LYS A 314 17.91 10.92 -27.26
CA LYS A 314 17.85 10.83 -25.78
C LYS A 314 17.11 9.56 -25.31
N TRP A 315 16.19 9.02 -26.10
CA TRP A 315 15.47 7.79 -25.74
C TRP A 315 16.31 6.54 -25.96
N GLU A 316 17.04 6.45 -27.09
CA GLU A 316 17.94 5.34 -27.40
C GLU A 316 19.08 5.21 -26.37
N SER A 317 19.65 6.32 -25.90
CA SER A 317 20.70 6.31 -24.86
C SER A 317 20.18 5.79 -23.51
N VAL A 318 18.97 6.20 -23.10
CA VAL A 318 18.32 5.71 -21.86
C VAL A 318 17.91 4.23 -21.97
N VAL A 319 17.43 3.79 -23.14
CA VAL A 319 17.09 2.38 -23.40
C VAL A 319 18.33 1.50 -23.39
N THR A 320 19.44 1.97 -23.96
CA THR A 320 20.72 1.27 -24.00
C THR A 320 21.31 1.11 -22.60
N GLU A 321 21.29 2.16 -21.78
CA GLU A 321 21.76 2.10 -20.39
C GLU A 321 20.89 1.16 -19.53
N LYS A 322 19.57 1.15 -19.75
CA LYS A 322 18.66 0.20 -19.10
C LYS A 322 18.90 -1.26 -19.52
N ARG A 323 19.26 -1.51 -20.78
CA ARG A 323 19.64 -2.86 -21.25
C ARG A 323 20.94 -3.33 -20.61
N LYS A 324 21.92 -2.43 -20.49
CA LYS A 324 23.21 -2.71 -19.83
C LYS A 324 23.01 -3.08 -18.36
N ARG A 325 22.25 -2.27 -17.60
CA ARG A 325 21.93 -2.57 -16.19
C ARG A 325 21.16 -3.87 -16.00
N ARG A 326 20.27 -4.24 -16.92
CA ARG A 326 19.57 -5.53 -16.89
C ARG A 326 20.51 -6.71 -17.16
N ALA A 327 21.48 -6.55 -18.05
CA ALA A 327 22.49 -7.56 -18.31
C ALA A 327 23.39 -7.77 -17.08
N GLU A 328 23.84 -6.69 -16.44
CA GLU A 328 24.64 -6.74 -15.21
C GLU A 328 23.87 -7.39 -14.05
N GLN A 329 22.57 -7.08 -13.90
CA GLN A 329 21.71 -7.73 -12.89
C GLN A 329 21.48 -9.22 -13.17
N ALA A 330 21.31 -9.61 -14.43
CA ALA A 330 21.16 -11.01 -14.82
C ALA A 330 22.45 -11.81 -14.58
N GLU A 331 23.62 -11.20 -14.84
CA GLU A 331 24.92 -11.81 -14.57
C GLU A 331 25.16 -11.97 -13.06
N SER A 332 24.81 -10.96 -12.25
CA SER A 332 24.89 -11.04 -10.79
C SER A 332 23.94 -12.10 -10.20
N ALA A 333 22.73 -12.24 -10.76
CA ALA A 333 21.79 -13.29 -10.37
C ALA A 333 22.33 -14.70 -10.70
N LYS A 334 22.94 -14.88 -11.88
CA LYS A 334 23.56 -16.14 -12.28
C LYS A 334 24.74 -16.51 -11.38
N GLN A 335 25.57 -15.53 -11.00
CA GLN A 335 26.67 -15.73 -10.06
C GLN A 335 26.17 -16.14 -8.66
N ARG A 336 25.04 -15.59 -8.19
CA ARG A 336 24.41 -16.01 -6.92
C ARG A 336 23.87 -17.44 -6.99
N GLU A 337 23.18 -17.79 -8.08
CA GLU A 337 22.68 -19.15 -8.29
C GLU A 337 23.81 -20.19 -8.34
N ASP A 338 24.91 -19.87 -9.01
CA ASP A 338 26.11 -20.73 -9.06
C ASP A 338 26.81 -20.84 -7.70
N TYR A 339 26.72 -19.81 -6.85
CA TYR A 339 27.21 -19.85 -5.48
C TYR A 339 26.32 -20.73 -4.60
N GLU A 340 24.99 -20.57 -4.67
CA GLU A 340 24.02 -21.38 -3.92
C GLU A 340 24.12 -22.86 -4.29
N LYS A 341 24.28 -23.19 -5.58
CA LYS A 341 24.53 -24.56 -6.04
C LYS A 341 25.83 -25.15 -5.48
N ARG A 342 26.88 -24.34 -5.34
CA ARG A 342 28.15 -24.76 -4.72
C ARG A 342 28.02 -24.99 -3.22
N VAL A 343 27.24 -24.16 -2.52
CA VAL A 343 26.94 -24.32 -1.08
C VAL A 343 26.12 -25.59 -0.86
N ALA A 344 25.03 -25.77 -1.62
CA ALA A 344 24.19 -26.97 -1.53
C ALA A 344 24.96 -28.27 -1.82
N LYS A 345 25.90 -28.24 -2.79
CA LYS A 345 26.78 -29.39 -3.07
C LYS A 345 27.75 -29.68 -1.92
N LYS A 346 28.24 -28.65 -1.23
CA LYS A 346 29.07 -28.84 -0.02
C LYS A 346 28.25 -29.41 1.13
N GLU A 347 27.04 -28.91 1.38
CA GLU A 347 26.14 -29.41 2.43
C GLU A 347 25.69 -30.85 2.17
N ALA A 348 25.42 -31.22 0.92
CA ALA A 348 25.12 -32.59 0.52
C ALA A 348 26.33 -33.54 0.72
N ALA A 349 27.57 -33.04 0.57
CA ALA A 349 28.78 -33.82 0.83
C ALA A 349 29.05 -34.03 2.34
N THR A 350 28.60 -33.11 3.21
CA THR A 350 28.71 -33.25 4.67
C THR A 350 27.60 -34.11 5.30
N THR A 351 26.55 -34.45 4.55
CA THR A 351 25.41 -35.23 5.08
C THR A 351 25.53 -36.70 4.66
N THR A 352 26.50 -37.40 5.21
CA THR A 352 26.56 -38.88 5.18
C THR A 352 26.75 -39.42 6.60
N SER A 353 25.63 -39.64 7.30
CA SER A 353 25.38 -40.77 8.23
C SER A 353 24.21 -40.43 9.15
N ALA A 354 23.01 -40.86 8.77
CA ALA A 354 21.93 -41.26 9.68
C ALA A 354 20.78 -41.82 8.83
N SER A 355 20.80 -43.13 8.59
CA SER A 355 19.65 -43.85 8.06
C SER A 355 18.67 -44.15 9.20
N CYS A 356 17.49 -43.54 9.21
CA CYS A 356 16.37 -43.99 10.01
C CYS A 356 15.42 -44.79 9.13
N THR A 357 15.21 -46.06 9.47
CA THR A 357 14.19 -46.95 8.90
C THR A 357 12.77 -46.51 9.32
N PRO A 358 11.74 -46.70 8.48
CA PRO A 358 10.37 -46.33 8.84
C PRO A 358 9.79 -47.32 9.85
N PHE A 359 9.22 -46.81 10.94
CA PHE A 359 8.42 -47.59 11.89
C PHE A 359 7.00 -47.77 11.34
N SER A 360 6.51 -49.01 11.37
CA SER A 360 5.15 -49.40 11.05
C SER A 360 4.18 -49.03 12.18
N HIS A 361 2.91 -48.89 11.79
CA HIS A 361 1.75 -48.74 12.66
C HIS A 361 1.70 -49.78 13.80
N ASP A 362 1.00 -49.37 14.86
CA ASP A 362 0.63 -50.10 16.07
C ASP A 362 1.69 -50.12 17.18
N GLN A 363 1.54 -49.24 18.18
CA GLN A 363 1.23 -49.60 19.56
C GLN A 363 1.02 -48.34 20.42
N VAL A 364 -0.12 -48.34 21.11
CA VAL A 364 -0.50 -47.39 22.16
C VAL A 364 0.27 -47.75 23.43
N GLY A 365 0.87 -46.77 24.11
CA GLY A 365 1.47 -46.98 25.43
C GLY A 365 2.13 -45.74 26.01
N CYS A 366 1.35 -44.77 26.47
CA CYS A 366 1.84 -43.79 27.46
C CYS A 366 1.59 -44.37 28.85
N LYS A 367 2.67 -44.62 29.60
CA LYS A 367 2.65 -44.85 31.05
C LYS A 367 3.30 -43.64 31.73
N ASP A 368 2.54 -43.06 32.66
CA ASP A 368 2.95 -42.22 33.78
C ASP A 368 3.51 -40.81 33.49
N GLY A 369 2.58 -39.86 33.35
CA GLY A 369 2.82 -38.43 33.48
C GLY A 369 1.54 -37.73 33.95
N VAL A 370 1.40 -37.56 35.26
CA VAL A 370 0.28 -36.88 35.92
C VAL A 370 0.21 -35.43 35.46
N PHE A 371 -0.84 -35.05 34.73
CA PHE A 371 -1.22 -33.66 34.54
C PHE A 371 -2.24 -33.26 35.60
N THR A 372 -1.82 -32.46 36.57
CA THR A 372 -2.74 -31.73 37.44
C THR A 372 -3.37 -30.58 36.66
N LYS A 373 -4.69 -30.50 36.78
CA LYS A 373 -5.60 -29.54 36.16
C LYS A 373 -5.32 -28.13 36.70
N PRO A 374 -5.17 -27.08 35.88
CA PRO A 374 -5.19 -25.71 36.41
C PRO A 374 -6.64 -25.34 36.76
N GLU A 375 -6.85 -25.03 38.03
CA GLU A 375 -8.09 -24.46 38.55
C GLU A 375 -8.42 -23.13 37.86
N ALA A 376 -9.71 -22.94 37.61
CA ALA A 376 -10.28 -21.72 37.08
C ALA A 376 -10.16 -20.59 38.12
N ASN A 377 -9.24 -19.65 37.91
CA ASN A 377 -9.24 -18.40 38.65
C ASN A 377 -10.21 -17.40 38.02
N VAL A 378 -11.37 -17.31 38.63
CA VAL A 378 -12.30 -16.18 38.58
C VAL A 378 -11.59 -14.96 39.19
N TYR A 379 -11.53 -13.84 38.47
CA TYR A 379 -11.28 -12.53 39.08
C TYR A 379 -12.42 -11.55 38.75
N PRO A 380 -12.86 -10.75 39.73
CA PRO A 380 -14.13 -10.05 39.69
C PRO A 380 -14.05 -8.70 38.98
N HIS A 381 -15.21 -8.30 38.46
CA HIS A 381 -15.56 -6.94 38.11
C HIS A 381 -15.14 -5.92 39.19
N GLN A 382 -14.56 -4.80 38.76
CA GLN A 382 -14.77 -3.51 39.40
C GLN A 382 -14.74 -2.38 38.35
N ARG A 383 -15.45 -1.32 38.72
CA ARG A 383 -16.21 -0.36 37.93
C ARG A 383 -15.41 0.68 37.16
#